data_AF-A0A955BF03-F1
#
_entry.id   AF-A0A955BF03-F1
#
_cell.length_a   1.000
_cell.length_b   1.000
_cell.length_c   1.000
_cell.angle_alpha   90.00
_cell.angle_beta   90.00
_cell.angle_gamma   90.00
#
_symmetry.space_group_name_H-M   'P 1'
#
loop_
_entity.id
_entity.type
_entity.pdbx_description
1 polymer ?
#
loop_
_entity_poly.entity_id
_entity_poly.type
_entity_poly.pdbx_seq_one_letter_code
_entity_poly.pdbx_strand_id
1 'polypeptide(L)'
;VWFQGWNDQYNGFEQQYADNLTHFIRDVRRDLGAPELPFVIGVMGQNGSQPAGDAMQTIQRAQLAMNDVPEFRGNVKAIRTDELVDKAAEALYPKWRDNFEEWKLTGGDFAYHYLGSAIWFNRIGSAMGDAMLELLASR
;
A
#
# COMPACT_ATOMS: atom_id res chain seq x y z
N VAL A 1 -8.86 0.89 6.60
CA VAL A 1 -7.75 1.10 5.65
C VAL A 1 -6.46 0.63 6.32
N TRP A 2 -5.68 -0.20 5.65
CA TRP A 2 -4.36 -0.68 6.11
C TRP A 2 -3.29 -0.23 5.12
N PHE A 3 -2.29 0.49 5.59
CA PHE A 3 -1.18 0.96 4.77
C PHE A 3 0.14 0.85 5.53
N GLN A 4 0.75 -0.33 5.42
CA GLN A 4 1.96 -0.72 6.13
C GLN A 4 2.68 -1.79 5.29
N GLY A 5 3.90 -2.13 5.69
CA GLY A 5 4.67 -3.27 5.19
C GLY A 5 6.16 -2.98 5.13
N TRP A 6 6.55 -1.70 5.08
CA TRP A 6 7.93 -1.28 4.86
C TRP A 6 8.93 -1.90 5.84
N ASN A 7 8.58 -1.98 7.12
CA ASN A 7 9.47 -2.50 8.17
C ASN A 7 9.51 -4.03 8.23
N ASP A 8 8.59 -4.73 7.56
CA ASP A 8 8.60 -6.20 7.47
C ASP A 8 9.54 -6.70 6.37
N GLN A 9 10.21 -5.80 5.63
CA GLN A 9 11.22 -6.17 4.63
C GLN A 9 12.55 -6.67 5.23
N TYR A 10 12.67 -6.64 6.55
CA TYR A 10 13.93 -6.90 7.26
C TYR A 10 13.83 -8.18 8.09
N ASN A 11 14.98 -8.81 8.33
CA ASN A 11 15.12 -9.97 9.22
C ASN A 11 14.27 -11.20 8.86
N GLY A 12 13.81 -11.32 7.61
CA GLY A 12 12.99 -12.46 7.16
C GLY A 12 11.51 -12.36 7.53
N PHE A 13 11.05 -11.21 8.05
CA PHE A 13 9.66 -11.02 8.46
C PHE A 13 8.68 -11.05 7.27
N GLU A 14 9.15 -10.74 6.07
CA GLU A 14 8.35 -10.78 4.84
C GLU A 14 7.73 -12.16 4.60
N GLN A 15 8.40 -13.22 5.06
CA GLN A 15 7.97 -14.61 4.88
C GLN A 15 6.73 -14.96 5.70
N GLN A 16 6.48 -14.24 6.79
CA GLN A 16 5.32 -14.45 7.67
C GLN A 16 4.20 -13.43 7.43
N TYR A 17 4.40 -12.47 6.52
CA TYR A 17 3.50 -11.34 6.37
C TYR A 17 2.08 -11.73 5.98
N ALA A 18 1.90 -12.75 5.12
CA ALA A 18 0.58 -13.20 4.69
C ALA A 18 -0.24 -13.80 5.86
N ASP A 19 0.38 -14.67 6.65
CA ASP A 19 -0.26 -15.29 7.81
C ASP A 19 -0.56 -14.24 8.88
N ASN A 20 0.40 -13.35 9.15
CA ASN A 20 0.23 -12.27 10.13
C ASN A 20 -0.88 -11.30 9.71
N LEU A 21 -0.97 -10.92 8.43
CA LEU A 21 -2.03 -10.05 7.92
C LEU A 21 -3.40 -10.73 8.00
N THR A 22 -3.47 -12.04 7.74
CA THR A 22 -4.70 -12.82 7.91
C THR A 22 -5.16 -12.84 9.36
N HIS A 23 -4.24 -13.12 10.30
CA HIS A 23 -4.54 -13.08 11.73
C HIS A 23 -4.99 -11.69 12.18
N PHE A 24 -4.27 -10.64 11.78
CA PHE A 24 -4.63 -9.26 12.08
C PHE A 24 -6.06 -8.91 11.66
N ILE A 25 -6.46 -9.25 10.43
CA ILE A 25 -7.83 -8.97 9.94
C ILE A 25 -8.87 -9.72 10.80
N ARG A 26 -8.62 -11.00 11.12
CA ARG A 26 -9.52 -11.80 11.97
C ARG A 26 -9.62 -11.24 13.39
N ASP A 27 -8.49 -10.89 13.98
CA ASP A 27 -8.39 -10.39 15.35
C ASP A 27 -9.12 -9.05 15.49
N VAL A 28 -8.89 -8.10 14.58
CA VAL A 28 -9.58 -6.81 14.59
C VAL A 28 -11.10 -7.00 14.47
N ARG A 29 -11.57 -7.89 13.59
CA ARG A 29 -13.00 -8.17 13.44
C ARG A 29 -13.61 -8.77 14.71
N ARG A 30 -12.92 -9.74 15.32
CA ARG A 30 -13.36 -10.38 16.57
C ARG A 30 -13.42 -9.36 17.70
N ASP A 31 -12.35 -8.61 17.92
CA ASP A 31 -12.20 -7.75 19.09
C ASP A 31 -13.15 -6.54 19.02
N LEU A 32 -13.51 -6.10 17.81
CA LEU A 32 -14.53 -5.07 17.59
C LEU A 32 -15.96 -5.62 17.50
N GLY A 33 -16.17 -6.93 17.54
CA GLY A 33 -17.48 -7.54 17.33
C GLY A 33 -18.07 -7.26 15.94
N ALA A 34 -17.22 -7.03 14.94
CA ALA A 34 -17.58 -6.59 13.61
C ALA A 34 -17.10 -7.63 12.57
N PRO A 35 -17.78 -8.79 12.44
CA PRO A 35 -17.33 -9.89 11.57
C PRO A 35 -17.24 -9.49 10.09
N GLU A 36 -18.01 -8.48 9.69
CA GLU A 36 -18.02 -7.95 8.33
C GLU A 36 -17.25 -6.63 8.19
N LEU A 37 -16.34 -6.25 9.10
CA LEU A 37 -15.57 -5.01 8.93
C LEU A 37 -14.75 -5.03 7.60
N PRO A 38 -14.88 -4.00 6.73
CA PRO A 38 -14.16 -3.96 5.47
C PRO A 38 -12.70 -3.60 5.68
N PHE A 39 -11.82 -4.24 4.90
CA PHE A 39 -10.41 -3.88 4.81
C PHE A 39 -10.04 -3.46 3.41
N VAL A 40 -9.54 -2.25 3.26
CA VAL A 40 -8.81 -1.82 2.06
C VAL A 40 -7.33 -1.78 2.38
N ILE A 41 -6.53 -2.51 1.61
CA ILE A 41 -5.08 -2.64 1.78
C ILE A 41 -4.37 -1.89 0.67
N GLY A 42 -3.50 -0.94 1.03
CA GLY A 42 -2.58 -0.30 0.10
C GLY A 42 -1.36 -1.21 -0.08
N VAL A 43 -1.29 -1.92 -1.20
CA VAL A 43 -0.14 -2.77 -1.54
C VAL A 43 1.09 -1.88 -1.67
N MET A 44 2.17 -2.25 -0.99
CA MET A 44 3.43 -1.50 -1.01
C MET A 44 3.85 -1.15 -2.43
N GLY A 45 4.30 0.10 -2.61
CA GLY A 45 4.57 0.64 -3.95
C GLY A 45 5.71 1.64 -3.99
N GLN A 46 6.53 1.69 -2.93
CA GLN A 46 7.68 2.58 -2.81
C GLN A 46 8.75 2.34 -3.89
N ASN A 47 8.71 1.19 -4.58
CA ASN A 47 9.51 0.92 -5.78
C ASN A 47 9.14 1.81 -6.99
N GLY A 48 7.98 2.49 -6.95
CA GLY A 48 7.50 3.29 -8.07
C GLY A 48 7.43 2.49 -9.36
N SER A 49 7.98 3.04 -10.44
CA SER A 49 8.08 2.39 -11.76
C SER A 49 9.12 1.28 -11.84
N GLN A 50 9.98 1.13 -10.82
CA GLN A 50 11.05 0.13 -10.85
C GLN A 50 10.55 -1.22 -10.37
N PRO A 51 11.22 -2.33 -10.75
CA PRO A 51 10.95 -3.62 -10.13
C PRO A 51 11.10 -3.56 -8.60
N ALA A 52 10.17 -4.16 -7.88
CA ALA A 52 10.28 -4.31 -6.43
C ALA A 52 11.43 -5.27 -6.08
N GLY A 53 12.21 -4.95 -5.04
CA GLY A 53 13.20 -5.87 -4.49
C GLY A 53 12.54 -7.10 -3.85
N ASP A 54 13.29 -8.19 -3.68
CA ASP A 54 12.75 -9.51 -3.30
C ASP A 54 11.85 -9.50 -2.05
N ALA A 55 12.26 -8.80 -0.99
CA ALA A 55 11.49 -8.69 0.23
C ALA A 55 10.18 -7.89 0.02
N MET A 56 10.27 -6.73 -0.63
CA MET A 56 9.09 -5.94 -1.01
C MET A 56 8.12 -6.74 -1.88
N GLN A 57 8.64 -7.46 -2.88
CA GLN A 57 7.84 -8.27 -3.78
C GLN A 57 7.12 -9.39 -3.03
N THR A 58 7.77 -9.98 -2.02
CA THR A 58 7.16 -10.98 -1.15
C THR A 58 5.99 -10.38 -0.35
N ILE A 59 6.17 -9.19 0.22
CA ILE A 59 5.11 -8.48 0.94
C ILE A 59 3.98 -8.05 -0.01
N GLN A 60 4.30 -7.56 -1.21
CA GLN A 60 3.30 -7.20 -2.23
C GLN A 60 2.43 -8.40 -2.59
N ARG A 61 3.02 -9.58 -2.80
CA ARG A 61 2.28 -10.84 -3.02
C ARG A 61 1.40 -11.20 -1.84
N ALA A 62 1.92 -11.09 -0.61
CA ALA A 62 1.16 -11.36 0.60
C ALA A 62 -0.05 -10.42 0.76
N GLN A 63 0.11 -9.13 0.46
CA GLN A 63 -0.99 -8.14 0.49
C GLN A 63 -2.04 -8.43 -0.58
N LEU A 64 -1.61 -8.73 -1.81
CA LEU A 64 -2.50 -9.06 -2.92
C LEU A 64 -3.30 -10.35 -2.68
N ALA A 65 -2.66 -11.36 -2.07
CA ALA A 65 -3.29 -12.64 -1.76
C ALA A 65 -4.52 -12.50 -0.84
N MET A 66 -4.66 -11.41 -0.08
CA MET A 66 -5.83 -11.16 0.76
C MET A 66 -7.13 -11.01 -0.05
N ASN A 67 -7.05 -10.70 -1.34
CA ASN A 67 -8.20 -10.72 -2.24
C ASN A 67 -8.75 -12.14 -2.46
N ASP A 68 -7.89 -13.16 -2.35
CA ASP A 68 -8.18 -14.53 -2.76
C ASP A 68 -8.49 -15.46 -1.57
N VAL A 69 -8.24 -15.00 -0.33
CA VAL A 69 -8.61 -15.74 0.88
C VAL A 69 -10.13 -15.93 0.91
N PRO A 70 -10.66 -17.18 0.95
CA PRO A 70 -12.10 -17.42 0.80
C PRO A 70 -13.00 -16.68 1.78
N GLU A 71 -12.59 -16.55 3.05
CA GLU A 71 -13.33 -15.81 4.10
C GLU A 71 -13.31 -14.28 3.92
N PHE A 72 -12.46 -13.76 3.03
CA PHE A 72 -12.29 -12.32 2.78
C PHE A 72 -12.98 -11.85 1.50
N ARG A 73 -13.52 -12.78 0.70
CA ARG A 73 -14.22 -12.49 -0.54
C ARG A 73 -15.33 -11.45 -0.34
N GLY A 74 -15.27 -10.37 -1.11
CA GLY A 74 -16.25 -9.28 -1.06
C GLY A 74 -16.13 -8.34 0.14
N ASN A 75 -15.13 -8.55 1.01
CA ASN A 75 -14.97 -7.75 2.23
C ASN A 75 -13.52 -7.27 2.49
N VAL A 76 -12.57 -7.73 1.68
CA VAL A 76 -11.20 -7.21 1.65
C VAL A 76 -10.86 -6.88 0.20
N LYS A 77 -10.19 -5.74 -0.01
CA LYS A 77 -9.70 -5.32 -1.32
C LYS A 77 -8.28 -4.75 -1.19
N ALA A 78 -7.34 -5.30 -1.95
CA ALA A 78 -5.98 -4.79 -2.06
C ALA A 78 -5.81 -3.98 -3.36
N ILE A 79 -5.21 -2.80 -3.27
CA ILE A 79 -4.96 -1.88 -4.40
C ILE A 79 -3.47 -1.56 -4.52
N ARG A 80 -2.95 -1.57 -5.75
CA ARG A 80 -1.54 -1.29 -6.04
C ARG A 80 -1.22 0.18 -5.94
N THR A 81 -0.30 0.55 -5.06
CA THR A 81 0.10 1.96 -4.88
C THR A 81 1.21 2.39 -5.84
N ASP A 82 1.99 1.45 -6.39
CA ASP A 82 3.03 1.72 -7.40
C ASP A 82 2.46 2.15 -8.75
N GLU A 83 1.27 1.64 -9.12
CA GLU A 83 0.55 2.06 -10.33
C GLU A 83 0.11 3.54 -10.29
N LEU A 84 0.09 4.14 -9.09
CA LEU A 84 -0.40 5.50 -8.84
C LEU A 84 0.71 6.55 -8.76
N VAL A 85 1.96 6.14 -9.01
CA VAL A 85 3.15 6.95 -8.84
C VAL A 85 3.07 8.31 -9.55
N ASP A 86 3.53 9.34 -8.84
CA ASP A 86 3.77 10.65 -9.43
C ASP A 86 5.04 10.62 -10.27
N LYS A 87 4.86 10.47 -11.58
CA LYS A 87 5.96 10.43 -12.56
C LYS A 87 6.79 11.72 -12.58
N ALA A 88 6.22 12.86 -12.19
CA ALA A 88 6.97 14.12 -12.16
C ALA A 88 7.97 14.11 -10.99
N ALA A 89 7.50 13.78 -9.78
CA ALA A 89 8.38 13.60 -8.63
C ALA A 89 9.40 12.47 -8.85
N GLU A 90 8.98 11.37 -9.46
CA GLU A 90 9.86 10.23 -9.77
C GLU A 90 10.98 10.61 -10.74
N ALA A 91 10.69 11.41 -11.77
CA ALA A 91 11.70 11.85 -12.75
C ALA A 91 12.82 12.70 -12.14
N LEU A 92 12.53 13.40 -11.03
CA LEU A 92 13.53 14.20 -10.31
C LEU A 92 14.37 13.35 -9.36
N TYR A 93 13.90 12.17 -8.94
CA TYR A 93 14.61 11.33 -7.97
C TYR A 93 15.55 10.33 -8.68
N PRO A 94 16.78 10.06 -8.16
CA PRO A 94 17.36 10.55 -6.92
C PRO A 94 18.10 11.89 -7.04
N LYS A 95 18.09 12.53 -8.22
CA LYS A 95 18.81 13.79 -8.53
C LYS A 95 18.07 15.05 -8.08
N TRP A 96 17.20 14.95 -7.10
CA TRP A 96 16.31 16.03 -6.70
C TRP A 96 17.07 17.23 -6.13
N ARG A 97 18.27 17.00 -5.59
CA ARG A 97 19.18 18.06 -5.11
C ARG A 97 19.68 18.96 -6.24
N ASP A 98 19.86 18.42 -7.44
CA ASP A 98 20.27 19.19 -8.63
C ASP A 98 19.11 20.05 -9.16
N ASN A 99 17.87 19.69 -8.81
CA ASN A 99 16.63 20.32 -9.27
C ASN A 99 15.76 20.78 -8.08
N PHE A 100 16.40 21.34 -7.05
CA PHE A 100 15.76 21.55 -5.75
C PHE A 100 14.53 22.48 -5.80
N GLU A 101 14.54 23.50 -6.65
CA GLU A 101 13.38 24.39 -6.80
C GLU A 101 12.17 23.67 -7.41
N GLU A 102 12.39 22.73 -8.33
CA GLU A 102 11.32 21.90 -8.88
C GLU A 102 10.86 20.85 -7.86
N TRP A 103 11.80 20.26 -7.12
CA TRP A 103 11.51 19.29 -6.07
C TRP A 103 10.56 19.86 -4.99
N LYS A 104 10.69 21.13 -4.62
CA LYS A 104 9.77 21.80 -3.67
C LYS A 104 8.31 21.80 -4.13
N LEU A 105 8.06 21.68 -5.44
CA LEU A 105 6.72 21.69 -6.04
C LEU A 105 6.14 20.29 -6.21
N THR A 106 6.97 19.26 -6.28
CA THR A 106 6.55 17.89 -6.64
C THR A 106 6.78 16.85 -5.55
N GLY A 107 7.84 17.00 -4.75
CA GLY A 107 8.26 16.04 -3.74
C GLY A 107 8.47 16.68 -2.37
N GLY A 108 8.79 15.84 -1.39
CA GLY A 108 8.98 16.28 -0.01
C GLY A 108 9.79 15.31 0.85
N ASP A 109 10.11 14.12 0.35
CA ASP A 109 10.81 13.09 1.12
C ASP A 109 11.47 12.02 0.21
N PHE A 110 12.13 11.04 0.81
CA PHE A 110 12.75 9.91 0.12
C PHE A 110 11.69 8.90 -0.38
N ALA A 111 12.14 7.99 -1.25
CA ALA A 111 11.27 6.99 -1.88
C ALA A 111 10.50 6.11 -0.88
N TYR A 112 11.05 5.85 0.31
CA TYR A 112 10.37 5.06 1.36
C TYR A 112 9.10 5.75 1.92
N HIS A 113 8.93 7.06 1.69
CA HIS A 113 7.72 7.82 1.98
C HIS A 113 7.05 8.32 0.69
N TYR A 114 7.07 7.53 -0.38
CA TYR A 114 6.38 7.88 -1.63
C TYR A 114 6.83 9.24 -2.18
N LEU A 115 8.14 9.51 -2.05
CA LEU A 115 8.80 10.77 -2.45
C LEU A 115 8.27 12.01 -1.71
N GLY A 116 7.46 11.85 -0.66
CA GLY A 116 6.70 12.94 -0.06
C GLY A 116 5.72 13.62 -1.03
N SER A 117 5.40 12.98 -2.17
CA SER A 117 4.58 13.58 -3.22
C SER A 117 3.12 13.62 -2.78
N ALA A 118 2.58 14.82 -2.64
CA ALA A 118 1.16 15.03 -2.36
C ALA A 118 0.26 14.44 -3.46
N ILE A 119 0.71 14.46 -4.72
CA ILE A 119 -0.02 13.86 -5.84
C ILE A 119 -0.12 12.35 -5.66
N TRP A 120 1.00 11.68 -5.33
CA TRP A 120 1.01 10.24 -5.14
C TRP A 120 0.12 9.85 -3.95
N PHE A 121 0.25 10.53 -2.81
CA PHE A 121 -0.62 10.30 -1.64
C PHE A 121 -2.10 10.56 -1.94
N ASN A 122 -2.45 11.62 -2.66
CA ASN A 122 -3.84 11.91 -3.03
C ASN A 122 -4.42 10.82 -3.94
N ARG A 123 -3.65 10.32 -4.91
CA ARG A 123 -4.09 9.21 -5.77
C ARG A 123 -4.29 7.92 -4.97
N ILE A 124 -3.35 7.60 -4.08
CA ILE A 124 -3.49 6.44 -3.17
C ILE A 124 -4.74 6.59 -2.32
N GLY A 125 -4.92 7.74 -1.66
CA GLY A 125 -6.09 8.03 -0.82
C GLY A 125 -7.40 7.92 -1.58
N SER A 126 -7.47 8.48 -2.79
CA SER A 126 -8.65 8.37 -3.67
C SER A 126 -8.95 6.92 -4.02
N ALA A 127 -7.96 6.17 -4.50
CA ALA A 127 -8.14 4.76 -4.89
C ALA A 127 -8.55 3.88 -3.70
N MET A 128 -8.02 4.15 -2.51
CA MET A 128 -8.44 3.44 -1.29
C MET A 128 -9.85 3.83 -0.85
N GLY A 129 -10.25 5.09 -1.04
CA GLY A 129 -11.61 5.56 -0.81
C GLY A 129 -12.63 4.91 -1.74
N ASP A 130 -12.33 4.89 -3.04
CA ASP A 130 -13.16 4.23 -4.06
C ASP A 130 -13.32 2.73 -3.77
N ALA A 131 -12.21 2.05 -3.45
CA ALA A 131 -12.23 0.65 -3.02
C ALA A 131 -13.09 0.43 -1.76
N MET A 132 -13.08 1.36 -0.81
CA MET A 132 -13.93 1.28 0.38
C MET A 132 -15.42 1.44 0.01
N LEU A 133 -15.74 2.40 -0.85
CA LEU A 133 -17.12 2.61 -1.32
C LEU A 133 -17.66 1.38 -2.04
N GLU A 134 -16.85 0.72 -2.87
CA GLU A 134 -17.22 -0.55 -3.51
C GLU A 134 -17.55 -1.65 -2.48
N LEU A 135 -16.68 -1.84 -1.48
CA LEU A 135 -16.89 -2.85 -0.41
C LEU A 135 -18.11 -2.56 0.47
N LEU A 136 -18.50 -1.29 0.59
CA LEU A 136 -19.69 -0.87 1.34
C LEU A 136 -20.97 -0.99 0.50
N ALA A 137 -20.89 -0.80 -0.82
CA ALA A 137 -22.01 -0.92 -1.73
C ALA A 137 -22.39 -2.38 -2.03
N SER A 138 -21.45 -3.32 -1.87
CA SER A 138 -21.67 -4.76 -2.07
C SER A 138 -22.27 -5.48 -0.85
N ARG A 139 -22.78 -4.75 0.15
CA ARG A 139 -23.36 -5.25 1.40
C ARG A 139 -24.88 -5.21 1.37
#